data_AF-A0A914EJJ1-F1
#
_entry.id   AF-A0A914EJJ1-F1
#
_cell.length_a   1.000
_cell.length_b   1.000
_cell.length_c   1.000
_cell.angle_alpha   90.00
_cell.angle_beta   90.00
_cell.angle_gamma   90.00
#
_symmetry.space_group_name_H-M   'P 1'
#
loop_
_entity.id
_entity.type
_entity.pdbx_description
1 polymer ?
#
loop_
_entity_poly.entity_id
_entity_poly.type
_entity_poly.pdbx_seq_one_letter_code
_entity_poly.pdbx_strand_id
1 'polypeptide(L)'
;MPKVIIVGAGLVGALNACYFAQLGWDTEVYEYRSDVRELEENSGRVINLTLAGRGRKALEGVGLKDEVVRHGLEITHRLVHYVDETTKAHPIARPGEVRE
;
A
#
# COMPACT_ATOMS: atom_id res chain seq x y z
N MET A 1 -2.65 -9.73 -28.71
CA MET A 1 -2.50 -9.14 -27.37
C MET A 1 -1.03 -8.83 -27.18
N PRO A 2 -0.68 -7.59 -26.78
CA PRO A 2 0.71 -7.26 -26.43
C PRO A 2 1.14 -8.01 -25.17
N LYS A 3 2.44 -8.28 -25.05
CA LYS A 3 3.05 -8.96 -23.90
C LYS A 3 3.86 -7.99 -23.07
N VAL A 4 3.79 -8.13 -21.74
CA VAL A 4 4.62 -7.39 -20.78
C VAL A 4 5.19 -8.34 -19.74
N ILE A 5 6.47 -8.12 -19.42
CA ILE A 5 7.17 -8.82 -18.34
C ILE A 5 7.43 -7.82 -17.23
N ILE A 6 7.02 -8.17 -16.01
CA ILE A 6 7.25 -7.39 -14.79
C ILE A 6 8.26 -8.14 -13.94
N VAL A 7 9.38 -7.49 -13.63
CA VAL A 7 10.40 -8.03 -12.74
C VAL A 7 10.19 -7.45 -11.33
N GLY A 8 9.84 -8.32 -10.40
CA GLY A 8 9.50 -8.03 -9.00
C GLY A 8 7.99 -8.08 -8.73
N ALA A 9 7.57 -8.94 -7.79
CA ALA A 9 6.18 -9.05 -7.30
C ALA A 9 5.96 -8.30 -5.98
N GLY A 10 6.70 -7.21 -5.76
CA GLY A 10 6.44 -6.27 -4.67
C GLY A 10 5.17 -5.45 -4.90
N LEU A 11 4.90 -4.47 -4.02
CA LEU A 11 3.67 -3.67 -4.03
C LEU A 11 3.37 -3.02 -5.41
N VAL A 12 4.39 -2.42 -6.03
CA VAL A 12 4.23 -1.73 -7.33
C VAL A 12 4.10 -2.73 -8.48
N GLY A 13 4.91 -3.79 -8.47
CA GLY A 13 4.90 -4.80 -9.53
C GLY A 13 3.58 -5.56 -9.59
N ALA A 14 3.07 -5.99 -8.43
CA ALA A 14 1.77 -6.63 -8.32
C ALA A 14 0.63 -5.70 -8.80
N LEU A 15 0.64 -4.43 -8.38
CA LEU A 15 -0.38 -3.47 -8.82
C LEU A 15 -0.33 -3.20 -10.33
N ASN A 16 0.86 -3.05 -10.90
CA ASN A 16 1.03 -2.89 -12.34
C ASN A 16 0.56 -4.13 -13.10
N ALA A 17 0.80 -5.33 -12.58
CA ALA A 17 0.32 -6.57 -13.19
C ALA A 17 -1.20 -6.58 -13.29
N CYS A 18 -1.91 -6.14 -12.24
CA CYS A 18 -3.37 -5.98 -12.28
C CYS A 18 -3.82 -5.00 -13.36
N TYR A 19 -3.16 -3.83 -13.47
CA TYR A 19 -3.48 -2.84 -14.49
C TYR A 19 -3.26 -3.36 -15.92
N PHE A 20 -2.12 -3.99 -16.20
CA PHE A 20 -1.85 -4.54 -17.53
C PHE A 20 -2.81 -5.68 -17.89
N ALA A 21 -3.13 -6.56 -16.94
CA ALA A 21 -4.13 -7.60 -17.12
C ALA A 21 -5.52 -7.01 -17.44
N GLN A 22 -5.94 -5.96 -16.73
CA GLN A 22 -7.21 -5.26 -17.03
C GLN A 22 -7.23 -4.62 -18.43
N LEU A 23 -6.08 -4.18 -18.93
CA LEU A 23 -5.92 -3.67 -20.29
C LEU A 23 -5.85 -4.78 -21.36
N GLY A 24 -5.94 -6.05 -20.98
CA GLY A 24 -5.93 -7.20 -21.91
C GLY A 24 -4.52 -7.59 -22.39
N TRP A 25 -3.48 -7.25 -21.64
CA TRP A 25 -2.10 -7.67 -21.95
C TRP A 25 -1.83 -9.08 -21.44
N ASP A 26 -1.02 -9.82 -22.20
CA ASP A 26 -0.38 -11.04 -21.69
C ASP A 26 0.71 -10.63 -20.69
N THR A 27 0.44 -10.86 -19.40
CA THR A 27 1.21 -10.28 -18.28
C THR A 27 1.92 -11.38 -17.51
N GLU A 28 3.24 -11.37 -17.51
CA GLU A 28 4.06 -12.28 -16.71
C GLU A 28 4.80 -11.53 -15.61
N VAL A 29 4.80 -12.07 -14.39
CA VAL A 29 5.49 -11.51 -13.24
C VAL A 29 6.53 -12.50 -12.74
N TYR A 30 7.77 -12.05 -12.60
CA TYR A 30 8.86 -12.85 -12.06
C TYR A 30 9.34 -12.24 -10.75
N GLU A 31 9.35 -13.03 -9.68
CA GLU A 31 9.85 -12.63 -8.36
C GLU A 31 10.96 -13.59 -7.94
N TYR A 32 12.02 -13.02 -7.35
CA TYR A 32 13.15 -13.80 -6.87
C TYR A 32 12.82 -14.58 -5.60
N ARG A 33 12.00 -13.98 -4.73
CA ARG A 33 11.57 -14.58 -3.47
C ARG A 33 10.49 -15.63 -3.69
N SER A 34 10.41 -16.58 -2.75
CA SER A 34 9.29 -17.52 -2.67
C SER A 34 7.96 -16.80 -2.48
N ASP A 35 6.88 -17.43 -2.92
CA ASP A 35 5.52 -16.92 -2.76
C ASP A 35 5.19 -16.77 -1.27
N VAL A 36 4.93 -15.53 -0.86
CA VAL A 36 4.65 -15.19 0.54
C VAL A 36 3.35 -15.80 1.07
N ARG A 37 2.46 -16.30 0.18
CA ARG A 37 1.19 -16.92 0.54
C ARG A 37 1.34 -18.37 1.00
N GLU A 38 2.44 -19.02 0.62
CA GLU A 38 2.73 -20.42 0.92
C GLU A 38 3.75 -20.59 2.07
N LEU A 39 4.19 -19.48 2.68
CA LEU A 39 5.18 -19.52 3.77
C LEU A 39 4.47 -19.86 5.10
N GLU A 40 4.82 -21.00 5.71
CA GLU A 40 4.21 -21.46 6.98
C GLU A 40 4.61 -20.60 8.20
N GLU A 41 5.82 -20.04 8.20
CA GLU A 41 6.30 -19.15 9.26
C GLU A 41 6.76 -17.82 8.66
N ASN A 42 5.96 -16.78 8.87
CA ASN A 42 6.41 -15.39 8.76
C ASN A 42 7.35 -15.08 9.95
N SER A 43 8.55 -15.65 9.94
CA SER A 43 9.62 -15.32 10.90
C SER A 43 10.22 -13.92 10.67
N GLY A 44 9.71 -13.21 9.65
CA GLY A 44 10.08 -11.83 9.32
C GLY A 44 9.42 -10.79 10.22
N ARG A 45 10.13 -9.69 10.46
CA ARG A 45 9.58 -8.49 11.11
C ARG A 45 8.34 -8.01 10.37
N VAL A 46 7.24 -7.84 11.08
CA VAL A 46 6.04 -7.18 10.54
C VAL A 46 6.38 -5.71 10.27
N ILE A 47 6.29 -5.30 9.01
CA ILE A 47 6.46 -3.91 8.58
C ILE A 47 5.08 -3.36 8.24
N ASN A 48 4.65 -2.34 8.98
CA ASN A 48 3.45 -1.59 8.66
C ASN A 48 3.81 -0.39 7.77
N LEU A 49 2.90 -0.02 6.87
CA LEU A 49 3.05 1.11 5.97
C LEU A 49 1.81 2.01 6.05
N THR A 50 2.03 3.31 5.94
CA THR A 50 0.93 4.29 5.87
C THR A 50 0.42 4.42 4.45
N LEU A 51 -0.85 4.10 4.22
CA LEU A 51 -1.50 4.23 2.92
C LEU A 51 -2.20 5.60 2.79
N ALA A 52 -1.59 6.52 2.03
CA ALA A 52 -2.12 7.86 1.79
C ALA A 52 -3.10 7.93 0.60
N GLY A 53 -3.59 9.13 0.29
CA GLY A 53 -4.57 9.38 -0.78
C GLY A 53 -4.16 8.85 -2.16
N ARG A 54 -2.90 9.04 -2.59
CA ARG A 54 -2.43 8.57 -3.90
C ARG A 54 -2.42 7.04 -4.01
N GLY A 55 -2.00 6.35 -2.95
CA GLY A 55 -2.00 4.89 -2.91
C GLY A 55 -3.42 4.32 -2.96
N ARG A 56 -4.34 4.89 -2.18
CA ARG A 56 -5.77 4.54 -2.26
C ARG A 56 -6.31 4.75 -3.68
N LYS A 57 -5.99 5.87 -4.32
CA LYS A 57 -6.46 6.17 -5.68
C LYS A 57 -5.94 5.18 -6.72
N ALA A 58 -4.69 4.72 -6.59
CA ALA A 58 -4.15 3.69 -7.46
C ALA A 58 -4.85 2.33 -7.25
N LEU A 59 -5.15 1.96 -6.02
CA LEU A 59 -5.91 0.74 -5.72
C LEU A 59 -7.37 0.80 -6.22
N GLU A 60 -7.99 1.99 -6.24
CA GLU A 60 -9.33 2.16 -6.82
C GLU A 60 -9.36 1.79 -8.30
N GLY A 61 -8.30 2.14 -9.05
CA GLY A 61 -8.27 1.87 -10.49
C GLY A 61 -8.28 0.39 -10.85
N VAL A 62 -7.90 -0.48 -9.91
CA VAL A 62 -7.97 -1.94 -10.06
C VAL A 62 -9.06 -2.61 -9.20
N GLY A 63 -9.90 -1.82 -8.52
CA GLY A 63 -10.99 -2.34 -7.68
C GLY A 63 -10.56 -2.97 -6.35
N LEU A 64 -9.33 -2.72 -5.88
CA LEU A 64 -8.77 -3.34 -4.67
C LEU A 64 -8.73 -2.41 -3.45
N LYS A 65 -9.15 -1.14 -3.58
CA LYS A 65 -9.07 -0.16 -2.48
C LYS A 65 -9.74 -0.67 -1.22
N ASP A 66 -11.01 -1.06 -1.29
CA ASP A 66 -11.81 -1.36 -0.10
C ASP A 66 -11.30 -2.63 0.61
N GLU A 67 -10.88 -3.64 -0.16
CA GLU A 67 -10.28 -4.86 0.38
C GLU A 67 -9.01 -4.54 1.17
N VAL A 68 -8.09 -3.77 0.59
CA VAL A 68 -6.83 -3.40 1.26
C VAL A 68 -7.08 -2.51 2.48
N VAL A 69 -7.98 -1.52 2.36
CA VAL A 69 -8.28 -0.58 3.46
C VAL A 69 -8.94 -1.30 4.65
N ARG A 70 -9.72 -2.36 4.42
CA ARG A 70 -10.34 -3.17 5.49
C ARG A 70 -9.32 -3.81 6.44
N HIS A 71 -8.10 -4.06 5.97
CA HIS A 71 -7.01 -4.62 6.78
C HIS A 71 -6.20 -3.55 7.53
N GLY A 72 -6.44 -2.26 7.27
CA GLY A 72 -5.71 -1.16 7.87
C GLY A 72 -6.35 -0.61 9.14
N LEU A 73 -5.59 0.22 9.86
CA LEU A 73 -6.09 1.09 10.93
C LEU A 73 -6.06 2.55 10.46
N GLU A 74 -7.12 3.29 10.76
CA GLU A 74 -7.17 4.73 10.44
C GLU A 74 -6.21 5.51 11.35
N ILE A 75 -5.36 6.33 10.72
CA ILE A 75 -4.45 7.25 11.42
C ILE A 75 -5.00 8.67 11.29
N THR A 76 -5.46 9.24 12.40
CA THR A 76 -6.08 10.58 12.43
C THR A 76 -5.16 11.66 12.99
N HIS A 77 -4.15 11.28 13.78
CA HIS A 77 -3.23 12.19 14.46
C HIS A 77 -1.80 11.66 14.42
N ARG A 78 -0.84 12.58 14.38
CA ARG A 78 0.56 12.32 14.73
C ARG A 78 0.77 12.65 16.20
N LEU A 79 1.27 11.69 16.96
CA LEU A 79 1.68 11.91 18.34
C LEU A 79 3.15 12.36 18.36
N VAL A 80 3.44 13.46 19.07
CA VAL A 80 4.80 13.97 19.26
C VAL A 80 5.15 13.90 20.73
N HIS A 81 6.20 13.15 21.07
CA HIS A 81 6.79 13.07 22.40
C HIS A 81 7.94 14.07 22.49
N TYR A 82 7.84 15.02 23.42
CA TYR A 82 8.82 16.08 23.63
C TYR A 82 9.84 15.67 24.70
N VAL A 83 10.98 16.36 24.75
CA VAL A 83 12.06 16.11 25.71
C VAL A 83 11.64 16.43 27.14
N ASP A 84 10.69 17.36 27.32
CA ASP A 84 10.10 17.72 28.62
C ASP A 84 9.05 16.69 29.12
N GLU A 85 9.08 15.48 28.57
CA GLU A 85 8.16 14.37 28.84
C GLU A 85 6.69 14.65 28.46
N THR A 86 6.39 15.81 27.86
CA THR A 86 5.04 16.09 27.36
C THR A 86 4.76 15.35 26.05
N THR A 87 3.51 14.99 25.83
CA THR A 87 3.06 14.35 24.58
C THR A 87 1.90 15.15 24.00
N LYS A 88 2.00 15.54 22.72
CA LYS A 88 0.92 16.28 22.03
C LYS A 88 0.45 15.56 20.78
N ALA A 89 -0.87 15.49 20.61
CA ALA A 89 -1.50 15.01 19.39
C ALA A 89 -1.66 16.15 18.39
N HIS A 90 -1.18 15.93 17.16
CA HIS A 90 -1.30 16.85 16.04
C HIS A 90 -2.20 16.21 14.99
N PRO A 91 -3.38 16.76 14.68
CA PRO A 91 -4.26 16.21 13.65
C PRO A 91 -3.55 16.10 12.30
N ILE A 92 -3.78 15.01 11.56
CA ILE A 92 -3.36 14.89 10.17
C ILE A 92 -4.36 15.66 9.30
N ALA A 93 -3.85 16.53 8.42
CA ALA A 93 -4.68 17.33 7.53
C ALA A 93 -5.58 16.43 6.67
N ARG A 94 -6.89 16.74 6.64
CA ARG A 94 -7.83 16.05 5.76
C ARG A 94 -7.78 16.67 4.36
N PRO A 95 -7.98 15.87 3.29
CA PRO A 95 -8.11 16.42 1.94
C PRO A 95 -9.21 17.51 1.91
N GLY A 96 -8.85 18.74 1.51
CA GLY A 96 -9.76 19.89 1.47
C GLY A 96 -9.76 20.80 2.71
N GLU A 97 -9.00 20.46 3.75
CA GLU A 97 -8.88 21.28 4.97
C GLU A 97 -7.71 22.26 4.80
N VAL A 98 -8.02 23.53 4.45
CA VAL A 98 -7.06 24.64 4.52
C VAL A 98 -7.11 25.17 5.96
N ARG A 99 -5.96 25.17 6.65
CA ARG A 99 -5.85 25.79 7.97
C ARG A 99 -5.33 27.22 7.77
N GLU A 100 -6.12 28.20 8.20
CA GLU A 100 -5.72 29.62 8.34
C GLU A 100 -4.60 29.77 9.39
#